data_AF-A0A2S2G5W9-F1
#
_entry.id   AF-A0A2S2G5W9-F1
#
_cell.length_a   1.000
_cell.length_b   1.000
_cell.length_c   1.000
_cell.angle_alpha   90.00
_cell.angle_beta   90.00
_cell.angle_gamma   90.00
#
_symmetry.space_group_name_H-M   'P 1'
#
loop_
_entity.id
_entity.type
_entity.pdbx_description
1 polymer ?
#
loop_
_entity_poly.entity_id
_entity_poly.type
_entity_poly.pdbx_seq_one_letter_code
_entity_poly.pdbx_strand_id
1 'polypeptide(L)'
;MPRPLWTGAISFGLVTIPIKVVSATENHSISFHQYHLEDMGRIRTRKVCELDGEVLSQDEIGRGYEVAKGRTVPVTDEELDRMPLPTAKAIEIVAFVDADSVDPVRIGDSYYLAVDGQVAAKPYALLRKALERSEKVAVAKFAWHNRERLGLLRVRDDAIVLHSMRWPDEIRSPESLAPRDVELEEDEIDRAVQLTDSMALDGISGFKDRYREALEDLIAAKSEGKELPEPREGEEEESGKVMDLMAALNASVDAARESRGEEAGGEGATVHEMKPGTRKRAAKKTAKKTTKADSGKKPAKKAAPRKRTAS
;
A
#
# COMPACT_ATOMS: atom_id res chain seq x y z
N MET A 1 -25.26 -14.29 6.67
CA MET A 1 -25.11 -13.17 5.72
C MET A 1 -24.59 -11.97 6.48
N PRO A 2 -23.67 -11.16 5.93
CA PRO A 2 -23.18 -9.95 6.60
C PRO A 2 -24.30 -8.91 6.72
N ARG A 3 -24.22 -8.01 7.70
CA ARG A 3 -25.24 -6.97 7.90
C ARG A 3 -25.19 -5.96 6.75
N PRO A 4 -26.34 -5.59 6.13
CA PRO A 4 -26.34 -4.54 5.13
C PRO A 4 -25.90 -3.21 5.76
N LEU A 5 -25.03 -2.50 5.04
CA LEU A 5 -24.50 -1.20 5.43
C LEU A 5 -25.46 -0.07 5.02
N TRP A 6 -26.13 -0.23 3.88
CA TRP A 6 -27.08 0.72 3.29
C TRP A 6 -28.14 -0.04 2.46
N THR A 7 -29.33 0.54 2.32
CA THR A 7 -30.44 -0.01 1.52
C THR A 7 -30.99 1.11 0.65
N GLY A 8 -31.26 0.81 -0.63
CA GLY A 8 -31.77 1.78 -1.59
C GLY A 8 -32.08 1.09 -2.92
N ALA A 9 -31.82 1.76 -4.04
CA ALA A 9 -31.99 1.17 -5.36
C ALA A 9 -30.87 1.56 -6.34
N ILE A 10 -30.61 0.71 -7.33
CA ILE A 10 -29.91 1.11 -8.56
C ILE A 10 -30.95 1.80 -9.46
N SER A 11 -30.61 2.95 -10.03
CA SER A 11 -31.41 3.65 -11.03
C SER A 11 -30.67 3.68 -12.36
N PHE A 12 -31.34 3.30 -13.45
CA PHE A 12 -30.85 3.41 -14.83
C PHE A 12 -32.01 3.78 -15.76
N GLY A 13 -32.01 5.03 -16.24
CA GLY A 13 -33.09 5.56 -17.08
C GLY A 13 -34.44 5.54 -16.35
N LEU A 14 -35.30 4.58 -16.71
CA LEU A 14 -36.62 4.36 -16.10
C LEU A 14 -36.69 3.07 -15.26
N VAL A 15 -35.56 2.38 -15.05
CA VAL A 15 -35.49 1.11 -14.31
C VAL A 15 -34.91 1.33 -12.91
N THR A 16 -35.72 1.03 -11.89
CA THR A 16 -35.33 1.08 -10.48
C THR A 16 -35.24 -0.33 -9.90
N ILE A 17 -34.10 -0.68 -9.30
CA ILE A 17 -33.79 -2.02 -8.80
C ILE A 17 -33.49 -1.97 -7.29
N PRO A 18 -34.42 -2.37 -6.40
CA PRO A 18 -34.18 -2.41 -4.96
C PRO A 18 -33.01 -3.32 -4.57
N ILE A 19 -32.10 -2.81 -3.74
CA ILE A 19 -30.85 -3.48 -3.33
C ILE A 19 -30.42 -3.14 -1.90
N LYS A 20 -29.54 -4.01 -1.38
CA LYS A 20 -28.80 -3.87 -0.12
C LYS A 20 -27.30 -3.87 -0.43
N VAL A 21 -26.61 -2.84 0.04
CA VAL A 21 -25.14 -2.72 -0.04
C VAL A 21 -24.51 -3.45 1.14
N VAL A 22 -23.58 -4.35 0.85
CA VAL A 22 -22.89 -5.20 1.83
C VAL A 22 -21.38 -5.06 1.61
N SER A 23 -20.55 -5.09 2.66
CA SER A 23 -19.09 -5.05 2.50
C SER A 23 -18.61 -6.21 1.61
N ALA A 24 -17.69 -5.94 0.68
CA ALA A 24 -17.00 -6.99 -0.08
C ALA A 24 -15.65 -7.40 0.55
N THR A 25 -15.21 -6.66 1.57
CA THR A 25 -14.00 -6.93 2.37
C THR A 25 -14.36 -7.11 3.85
N GLU A 26 -13.56 -7.91 4.55
CA GLU A 26 -13.59 -8.01 6.01
C GLU A 26 -12.26 -7.45 6.56
N ASN A 27 -12.30 -6.72 7.66
CA ASN A 27 -11.10 -6.25 8.34
C ASN A 27 -10.69 -7.26 9.42
N HIS A 28 -9.49 -7.82 9.30
CA HIS A 28 -8.92 -8.79 10.24
C HIS A 28 -7.86 -8.18 11.18
N SER A 29 -7.74 -6.85 11.26
CA SER A 29 -6.80 -6.18 12.17
C SER A 29 -7.11 -6.49 13.64
N ILE A 30 -6.12 -6.98 14.38
CA ILE A 30 -6.23 -7.19 15.83
C ILE A 30 -6.31 -5.84 16.53
N SER A 31 -7.40 -5.59 17.26
CA SER A 31 -7.62 -4.33 17.96
C SER A 31 -7.17 -4.40 19.42
N PHE A 32 -6.23 -3.54 19.79
CA PHE A 32 -5.78 -3.40 21.17
C PHE A 32 -6.62 -2.39 21.95
N HIS A 33 -6.84 -2.69 23.22
CA HIS A 33 -7.37 -1.73 24.18
C HIS A 33 -6.23 -1.09 24.97
N GLN A 34 -6.32 0.21 25.21
CA GLN A 34 -5.41 0.89 26.14
C GLN A 34 -5.72 0.46 27.57
N TYR A 35 -4.67 0.13 28.32
CA TYR A 35 -4.71 -0.20 29.74
C TYR A 35 -3.70 0.65 30.52
N HIS A 36 -3.98 0.90 31.80
CA HIS A 36 -3.05 1.57 32.70
C HIS A 36 -1.97 0.57 33.15
N LEU A 37 -0.70 0.97 33.03
CA LEU A 37 0.45 0.05 33.15
C LEU A 37 0.64 -0.54 34.57
N GLU A 38 0.15 0.14 35.61
CA GLU A 38 0.35 -0.28 37.00
C GLU A 38 -0.71 -1.28 37.50
N ASP A 39 -1.95 -1.20 36.99
CA ASP A 39 -3.11 -1.95 37.51
C ASP A 39 -3.90 -2.75 36.44
N MET A 40 -3.46 -2.71 35.18
CA MET A 40 -4.14 -3.31 34.01
C MET A 40 -5.56 -2.76 33.73
N GLY A 41 -5.95 -1.65 34.35
CA GLY A 41 -7.27 -1.04 34.25
C GLY A 41 -7.54 -0.46 32.86
N ARG A 42 -8.74 -0.70 32.31
CA ARG A 42 -9.16 -0.19 30.99
C ARG A 42 -9.28 1.34 31.00
N ILE A 43 -8.55 2.01 30.11
CA ILE A 43 -8.64 3.46 29.91
C ILE A 43 -10.01 3.84 29.33
N ARG A 44 -10.53 5.01 29.73
CA ARG A 44 -11.74 5.63 29.17
C ARG A 44 -11.43 7.04 28.69
N THR A 45 -11.68 7.32 27.42
CA THR A 45 -11.63 8.67 26.85
C THR A 45 -12.89 9.45 27.24
N ARG A 46 -12.75 10.77 27.44
CA ARG A 46 -13.86 11.73 27.57
C ARG A 46 -13.66 12.86 26.56
N LYS A 47 -14.75 13.44 26.07
CA LYS A 47 -14.71 14.69 25.29
C LYS A 47 -14.93 15.85 26.25
N VAL A 48 -14.21 16.95 26.03
CA VAL A 48 -14.21 18.13 26.92
C VAL A 48 -14.24 19.38 26.04
N CYS A 49 -15.06 20.37 26.40
CA CYS A 49 -15.09 21.65 25.72
C CYS A 49 -13.90 22.53 26.13
N GLU A 50 -13.29 23.23 25.17
CA GLU A 50 -12.09 24.07 25.40
C GLU A 50 -12.41 25.39 26.11
N LEU A 51 -13.66 25.86 26.04
CA LEU A 51 -14.07 27.19 26.54
C LEU A 51 -14.46 27.21 28.03
N ASP A 52 -15.05 26.11 28.51
CA ASP A 52 -15.64 25.97 29.85
C ASP A 52 -15.08 24.78 30.65
N GLY A 53 -14.48 23.79 29.99
CA GLY A 53 -13.95 22.58 30.62
C GLY A 53 -14.98 21.49 30.93
N GLU A 54 -16.23 21.62 30.45
CA GLU A 54 -17.29 20.65 30.72
C GLU A 54 -17.12 19.37 29.89
N VAL A 55 -17.51 18.22 30.48
CA VAL A 55 -17.45 16.90 29.84
C VAL A 55 -18.72 16.66 29.05
N LEU A 56 -18.62 16.74 27.72
CA LEU A 56 -19.77 16.61 26.82
C LEU A 56 -20.03 15.16 26.40
N SER A 57 -21.32 14.82 26.27
CA SER A 57 -21.81 13.63 25.58
C SER A 57 -21.68 13.74 24.06
N GLN A 58 -22.11 12.75 23.30
CA GLN A 58 -22.07 12.82 21.83
C GLN A 58 -23.19 13.71 21.26
N ASP A 59 -24.32 13.79 21.94
CA ASP A 59 -25.53 14.49 21.47
C ASP A 59 -25.42 16.01 21.66
N GLU A 60 -24.50 16.46 22.53
CA GLU A 60 -24.17 17.87 22.77
C GLU A 60 -23.10 18.43 21.80
N ILE A 61 -22.53 17.58 20.91
CA ILE A 61 -21.40 17.95 20.04
C ILE A 61 -21.85 18.03 18.59
N GLY A 62 -22.23 19.24 18.18
CA GLY A 62 -22.53 19.56 16.77
C GLY A 62 -21.30 19.67 15.88
N ARG A 63 -21.53 19.87 14.57
CA ARG A 63 -20.48 20.14 13.57
C ARG A 63 -20.41 21.63 13.25
N GLY A 64 -19.24 22.10 12.83
CA GLY A 64 -19.05 23.49 12.42
C GLY A 64 -17.87 23.66 11.46
N TYR A 65 -17.95 24.67 10.61
CA TYR A 65 -16.94 24.99 9.60
C TYR A 65 -16.34 26.38 9.84
N GLU A 66 -15.01 26.47 9.98
CA GLU A 66 -14.32 27.75 10.18
C GLU A 66 -14.15 28.49 8.83
N VAL A 67 -14.90 29.58 8.63
CA VAL A 67 -14.87 30.38 7.39
C VAL A 67 -13.71 31.39 7.41
N ALA A 68 -13.35 31.86 8.60
CA ALA A 68 -12.19 32.72 8.88
C ALA A 68 -11.81 32.53 10.35
N LYS A 69 -10.59 32.91 10.75
CA LYS A 69 -10.06 32.66 12.10
C LYS A 69 -11.02 33.16 13.20
N GLY A 70 -11.56 32.26 14.01
CA GLY A 70 -12.54 32.55 15.06
C GLY A 70 -13.98 32.78 14.58
N ARG A 71 -14.31 32.48 13.31
CA ARG A 71 -15.66 32.57 12.74
C ARG A 71 -16.10 31.21 12.21
N THR A 72 -16.61 30.39 13.13
CA THR A 72 -17.24 29.10 12.82
C THR A 72 -18.71 29.29 12.44
N VAL A 73 -19.15 28.67 11.36
CA VAL A 73 -20.56 28.49 11.02
C VAL A 73 -20.99 27.11 11.53
N PRO A 74 -21.98 26.99 12.42
CA PRO A 74 -22.51 25.69 12.82
C PRO A 74 -23.22 25.04 11.62
N VAL A 75 -23.14 23.73 11.53
CA VAL A 75 -23.80 22.93 10.49
C VAL A 75 -24.47 21.75 11.18
N THR A 76 -25.80 21.76 11.24
CA THR A 76 -26.55 20.69 11.90
C THR A 76 -26.66 19.45 11.02
N ASP A 77 -26.83 18.30 11.65
CA ASP A 77 -27.09 17.05 10.95
C ASP A 77 -28.41 17.12 10.16
N GLU A 78 -29.42 17.85 10.67
CA GLU A 78 -30.68 18.10 9.96
C GLU A 78 -30.52 18.92 8.67
N GLU A 79 -29.64 19.93 8.65
CA GLU A 79 -29.38 20.72 7.44
C GLU A 79 -28.67 19.90 6.37
N LEU A 80 -27.78 19.00 6.78
CA LEU A 80 -27.08 18.07 5.89
C LEU A 80 -28.01 16.96 5.37
N ASP A 81 -28.93 16.46 6.21
CA ASP A 81 -29.97 15.49 5.81
C ASP A 81 -31.02 16.11 4.88
N ARG A 82 -31.26 17.43 4.98
CA ARG A 82 -32.14 18.21 4.10
C ARG A 82 -31.47 18.64 2.78
N MET A 83 -30.18 18.36 2.57
CA MET A 83 -29.51 18.68 1.30
C MET A 83 -30.21 17.94 0.14
N PRO A 84 -30.66 18.65 -0.92
CA PRO A 84 -31.41 18.05 -2.02
C PRO A 84 -30.49 17.32 -3.01
N LEU A 85 -29.82 16.26 -2.54
CA LEU A 85 -29.07 15.33 -3.38
C LEU A 85 -30.04 14.31 -4.00
N PRO A 86 -30.23 14.26 -5.34
CA PRO A 86 -31.08 13.25 -5.99
C PRO A 86 -30.62 11.81 -5.69
N THR A 87 -29.32 11.67 -5.45
CA THR A 87 -28.57 10.45 -5.14
C THR A 87 -28.70 9.97 -3.69
N ALA A 88 -29.46 10.66 -2.82
CA ALA A 88 -29.59 10.36 -1.38
C ALA A 88 -30.08 8.93 -1.04
N LYS A 89 -30.81 8.26 -1.95
CA LYS A 89 -31.34 6.89 -1.77
C LYS A 89 -31.15 6.01 -3.01
N ALA A 90 -30.33 6.45 -3.95
CA ALA A 90 -30.16 5.80 -5.25
C ALA A 90 -28.69 5.76 -5.69
N ILE A 91 -28.30 4.65 -6.31
CA ILE A 91 -27.09 4.52 -7.13
C ILE A 91 -27.52 4.76 -8.58
N GLU A 92 -27.35 6.00 -9.06
CA GLU A 92 -27.74 6.43 -10.40
C GLU A 92 -26.63 6.13 -11.39
N ILE A 93 -26.85 5.19 -12.32
CA ILE A 93 -25.90 4.89 -13.41
C ILE A 93 -25.96 6.03 -14.44
N VAL A 94 -24.84 6.75 -14.58
CA VAL A 94 -24.71 7.93 -15.44
C VAL A 94 -23.96 7.64 -16.76
N ALA A 95 -23.13 6.60 -16.80
CA ALA A 95 -22.41 6.19 -18.01
C ALA A 95 -22.02 4.71 -17.99
N PHE A 96 -21.63 4.18 -19.14
CA PHE A 96 -20.93 2.90 -19.29
C PHE A 96 -19.62 3.15 -20.02
N VAL A 97 -18.52 2.60 -19.52
CA VAL A 97 -17.16 2.80 -20.05
C VAL A 97 -16.41 1.47 -20.08
N ASP A 98 -15.29 1.42 -20.80
CA ASP A 98 -14.38 0.28 -20.81
C ASP A 98 -13.64 0.16 -19.46
N ALA A 99 -13.44 -1.07 -18.98
CA ALA A 99 -12.76 -1.30 -17.70
C ALA A 99 -11.37 -0.64 -17.65
N ASP A 100 -10.60 -0.78 -18.73
CA ASP A 100 -9.23 -0.28 -18.86
C ASP A 100 -9.16 1.26 -18.96
N SER A 101 -10.29 1.94 -19.19
CA SER A 101 -10.36 3.41 -19.14
C SER A 101 -10.40 3.96 -17.71
N VAL A 102 -10.56 3.09 -16.71
CA VAL A 102 -10.66 3.47 -15.30
C VAL A 102 -9.34 3.18 -14.57
N ASP A 103 -8.48 4.20 -14.52
CA ASP A 103 -7.25 4.20 -13.74
C ASP A 103 -7.46 3.63 -12.32
N PRO A 104 -6.73 2.56 -11.91
CA PRO A 104 -6.83 1.96 -10.58
C PRO A 104 -6.67 2.95 -9.41
N VAL A 105 -5.95 4.06 -9.58
CA VAL A 105 -5.82 5.12 -8.55
C VAL A 105 -7.17 5.75 -8.19
N ARG A 106 -8.20 5.59 -9.04
CA ARG A 106 -9.56 6.03 -8.77
C ARG A 106 -10.30 5.10 -7.83
N ILE A 107 -9.92 3.82 -7.77
CA ILE A 107 -10.69 2.76 -7.10
C ILE A 107 -10.42 2.76 -5.58
N GLY A 108 -11.47 2.59 -4.79
CA GLY A 108 -11.44 2.47 -3.33
C GLY A 108 -12.31 1.32 -2.81
N ASP A 109 -12.97 1.55 -1.67
CA ASP A 109 -13.72 0.52 -0.93
C ASP A 109 -14.74 -0.23 -1.79
N SER A 110 -14.76 -1.56 -1.64
CA SER A 110 -15.57 -2.48 -2.45
C SER A 110 -16.77 -3.02 -1.69
N TYR A 111 -17.92 -3.12 -2.36
CA TYR A 111 -19.19 -3.56 -1.80
C TYR A 111 -19.95 -4.48 -2.76
N TYR A 112 -20.58 -5.53 -2.24
CA TYR A 112 -21.52 -6.35 -3.01
C TYR A 112 -22.93 -5.76 -2.97
N LEU A 113 -23.62 -5.76 -4.11
CA LEU A 113 -25.01 -5.32 -4.24
C LEU A 113 -25.94 -6.54 -4.22
N ALA A 114 -26.54 -6.84 -3.06
CA ALA A 114 -27.54 -7.89 -2.94
C ALA A 114 -28.93 -7.38 -3.34
N VAL A 115 -29.75 -8.21 -3.98
CA VAL A 115 -31.14 -7.86 -4.33
C VAL A 115 -32.02 -7.71 -3.09
N ASP A 116 -32.94 -6.73 -3.09
CA ASP A 116 -33.96 -6.62 -2.06
C ASP A 116 -35.34 -7.09 -2.55
N GLY A 117 -35.74 -8.29 -2.12
CA GLY A 117 -37.00 -8.92 -2.47
C GLY A 117 -37.02 -9.55 -3.88
N GLN A 118 -38.04 -10.39 -4.13
CA GLN A 118 -38.15 -11.16 -5.37
C GLN A 118 -38.37 -10.29 -6.62
N VAL A 119 -39.01 -9.13 -6.48
CA VAL A 119 -39.28 -8.20 -7.61
C VAL A 119 -37.98 -7.65 -8.22
N ALA A 120 -36.94 -7.43 -7.39
CA ALA A 120 -35.64 -6.95 -7.84
C ALA A 120 -34.82 -7.99 -8.63
N ALA A 121 -35.10 -9.29 -8.44
CA ALA A 121 -34.25 -10.36 -8.97
C ALA A 121 -34.15 -10.38 -10.51
N LYS A 122 -35.26 -10.21 -11.22
CA LYS A 122 -35.28 -10.20 -12.69
C LYS A 122 -34.53 -9.01 -13.30
N PRO A 123 -34.79 -7.74 -12.93
CA PRO A 123 -34.05 -6.61 -13.49
C PRO A 123 -32.57 -6.58 -13.03
N TYR A 124 -32.25 -7.02 -11.81
CA TYR A 124 -30.86 -7.18 -11.37
C TYR A 124 -30.08 -8.19 -12.24
N ALA A 125 -30.66 -9.38 -12.48
CA ALA A 125 -30.04 -10.39 -13.34
C ALA A 125 -29.91 -9.93 -14.80
N LEU A 126 -30.84 -9.09 -15.29
CA LEU A 126 -30.75 -8.47 -16.60
C LEU A 126 -29.60 -7.45 -16.68
N LEU A 127 -29.46 -6.58 -15.68
CA LEU A 127 -28.36 -5.61 -15.59
C LEU A 127 -27.00 -6.31 -15.51
N ARG A 128 -26.87 -7.35 -14.67
CA ARG A 128 -25.65 -8.16 -14.59
C ARG A 128 -25.28 -8.74 -15.95
N LYS A 129 -26.21 -9.44 -16.62
CA LYS A 129 -25.95 -10.05 -17.94
C LYS A 129 -25.70 -9.03 -19.05
N ALA A 130 -26.21 -7.80 -18.92
CA ALA A 130 -25.90 -6.72 -19.85
C ALA A 130 -24.47 -6.20 -19.67
N LEU A 131 -24.00 -6.04 -18.43
CA LEU A 131 -22.60 -5.69 -18.12
C LEU A 131 -21.64 -6.79 -18.58
N GLU A 132 -21.89 -8.05 -18.19
CA GLU A 132 -21.11 -9.22 -18.64
C GLU A 132 -20.95 -9.27 -20.16
N ARG A 133 -22.05 -9.16 -20.90
CA ARG A 133 -22.05 -9.31 -22.36
C ARG A 133 -21.48 -8.10 -23.11
N SER A 134 -21.37 -6.94 -22.48
CA SER A 134 -20.85 -5.73 -23.11
C SER A 134 -19.39 -5.45 -22.75
N GLU A 135 -18.83 -6.17 -21.78
CA GLU A 135 -17.48 -5.98 -21.22
C GLU A 135 -17.25 -4.56 -20.66
N LYS A 136 -18.34 -3.80 -20.46
CA LYS A 136 -18.33 -2.45 -19.89
C LYS A 136 -18.53 -2.48 -18.37
N VAL A 137 -17.98 -1.47 -17.73
CA VAL A 137 -18.26 -1.10 -16.34
C VAL A 137 -19.18 0.13 -16.31
N ALA A 138 -20.14 0.14 -15.38
CA ALA A 138 -21.06 1.27 -15.22
C ALA A 138 -20.46 2.30 -14.25
N VAL A 139 -20.40 3.56 -14.66
CA VAL A 139 -20.10 4.68 -13.75
C VAL A 139 -21.41 5.19 -13.19
N ALA A 140 -21.48 5.33 -11.86
CA ALA A 140 -22.64 5.80 -11.15
C ALA A 140 -22.32 6.95 -10.19
N LYS A 141 -23.36 7.66 -9.77
CA LYS A 141 -23.36 8.57 -8.62
C LYS A 141 -24.21 7.99 -7.50
N PHE A 142 -23.78 8.17 -6.26
CA PHE A 142 -24.55 7.82 -5.07
C PHE A 142 -24.17 8.74 -3.91
N ALA A 143 -25.09 8.99 -2.98
CA ALA A 143 -24.78 9.74 -1.76
C ALA A 143 -24.84 8.85 -0.52
N TRP A 144 -23.82 8.96 0.33
CA TRP A 144 -23.70 8.20 1.59
C TRP A 144 -22.98 9.09 2.61
N HIS A 145 -23.54 9.21 3.83
CA HIS A 145 -23.08 10.15 4.87
C HIS A 145 -23.05 11.60 4.36
N ASN A 146 -24.10 11.98 3.63
CA ASN A 146 -24.38 13.32 3.11
C ASN A 146 -23.29 13.91 2.19
N ARG A 147 -22.47 13.04 1.58
CA ARG A 147 -21.53 13.37 0.50
C ARG A 147 -21.86 12.54 -0.74
N GLU A 148 -21.99 13.18 -1.90
CA GLU A 148 -22.05 12.48 -3.18
C GLU A 148 -20.67 11.92 -3.56
N ARG A 149 -20.67 10.69 -4.08
CA ARG A 149 -19.48 9.97 -4.55
C ARG A 149 -19.74 9.43 -5.96
N LEU A 150 -18.66 9.30 -6.72
CA LEU A 150 -18.63 8.42 -7.88
C LEU A 150 -18.52 6.96 -7.43
N GLY A 151 -19.06 6.06 -8.24
CA GLY A 151 -18.97 4.62 -8.03
C GLY A 151 -18.78 3.85 -9.32
N LEU A 152 -18.01 2.76 -9.25
CA LEU A 152 -17.82 1.82 -10.35
C LEU A 152 -18.64 0.56 -10.10
N LEU A 153 -19.63 0.27 -10.94
CA LEU A 153 -20.36 -0.99 -10.92
C LEU A 153 -19.78 -1.91 -11.98
N ARG A 154 -19.19 -3.02 -11.53
CA ARG A 154 -18.73 -4.11 -12.39
C ARG A 154 -19.30 -5.43 -11.92
N VAL A 155 -19.26 -6.44 -12.77
CA VAL A 155 -19.62 -7.80 -12.38
C VAL A 155 -18.39 -8.51 -11.79
N ARG A 156 -18.66 -9.43 -10.85
CA ARG A 156 -17.73 -10.43 -10.36
C ARG A 156 -18.56 -11.67 -10.02
N ASP A 157 -18.27 -12.79 -10.67
CA ASP A 157 -19.02 -14.04 -10.49
C ASP A 157 -20.53 -13.77 -10.72
N ASP A 158 -21.45 -14.27 -9.87
CA ASP A 158 -22.88 -13.96 -9.97
C ASP A 158 -23.31 -12.60 -9.33
N ALA A 159 -22.36 -11.76 -8.90
CA ALA A 159 -22.61 -10.53 -8.15
C ALA A 159 -22.24 -9.24 -8.91
N ILE A 160 -22.98 -8.16 -8.66
CA ILE A 160 -22.56 -6.79 -9.02
C ILE A 160 -21.77 -6.23 -7.83
N VAL A 161 -20.56 -5.74 -8.11
CA VAL A 161 -19.66 -5.09 -7.17
C VAL A 161 -19.67 -3.59 -7.42
N LEU A 162 -20.00 -2.81 -6.40
CA LEU A 162 -19.80 -1.36 -6.36
C LEU A 162 -18.44 -1.08 -5.72
N HIS A 163 -17.58 -0.34 -6.41
CA HIS A 163 -16.42 0.30 -5.80
C HIS A 163 -16.70 1.78 -5.59
N SER A 164 -16.36 2.34 -4.42
CA SER A 164 -16.26 3.79 -4.27
C SER A 164 -15.14 4.32 -5.19
N MET A 165 -15.39 5.43 -5.89
CA MET A 165 -14.37 6.10 -6.70
C MET A 165 -13.99 7.46 -6.13
N ARG A 166 -12.70 7.81 -6.26
CA ARG A 166 -12.17 9.17 -6.05
C ARG A 166 -12.56 10.07 -7.22
N TRP A 167 -12.96 11.30 -6.92
CA TRP A 167 -13.22 12.31 -7.96
C TRP A 167 -11.91 12.73 -8.66
N PRO A 168 -11.94 13.27 -9.90
CA PRO A 168 -10.74 13.70 -10.62
C PRO A 168 -9.88 14.72 -9.87
N ASP A 169 -10.50 15.61 -9.10
CA ASP A 169 -9.87 16.63 -8.26
C ASP A 169 -9.30 16.09 -6.92
N GLU A 170 -9.70 14.88 -6.50
CA GLU A 170 -9.13 14.22 -5.31
C GLU A 170 -7.79 13.51 -5.60
N ILE A 171 -7.31 13.54 -6.85
CA ILE A 171 -6.10 12.87 -7.33
C ILE A 171 -5.03 13.91 -7.65
N ARG A 172 -3.83 13.73 -7.08
CA ARG A 172 -2.67 14.60 -7.33
C ARG A 172 -1.91 14.15 -8.57
N SER A 173 -1.48 15.09 -9.41
CA SER A 173 -0.63 14.78 -10.56
C SER A 173 0.75 14.24 -10.14
N PRO A 174 1.30 13.23 -10.83
CA PRO A 174 2.64 12.70 -10.61
C PRO A 174 3.76 13.47 -11.35
N GLU A 175 3.45 14.51 -12.13
CA GLU A 175 4.40 15.24 -13.00
C GLU A 175 5.72 15.70 -12.35
N SER A 176 5.72 15.92 -11.02
CA SER A 176 6.90 16.37 -10.26
C SER A 176 7.60 15.26 -9.46
N LEU A 177 7.16 14.00 -9.57
CA LEU A 177 7.66 12.87 -8.79
C LEU A 177 8.72 12.03 -9.53
N ALA A 178 8.66 11.99 -10.87
CA ALA A 178 9.59 11.20 -11.67
C ALA A 178 10.98 11.87 -11.75
N PRO A 179 12.09 11.10 -11.76
CA PRO A 179 13.37 11.62 -12.21
C PRO A 179 13.26 12.06 -13.67
N ARG A 180 13.98 13.12 -14.04
CA ARG A 180 14.02 13.61 -15.43
C ARG A 180 15.12 12.90 -16.20
N ASP A 181 14.78 12.45 -17.41
CA ASP A 181 15.69 12.15 -18.51
C ASP A 181 16.95 11.38 -18.10
N VAL A 182 16.75 10.11 -17.71
CA VAL A 182 17.82 9.14 -17.48
C VAL A 182 18.01 8.34 -18.76
N GLU A 183 19.23 8.37 -19.31
CA GLU A 183 19.64 7.48 -20.42
C GLU A 183 19.83 6.05 -19.88
N LEU A 184 19.32 5.06 -20.61
CA LEU A 184 19.36 3.62 -20.28
C LEU A 184 19.70 2.84 -21.55
N GLU A 185 20.56 1.82 -21.46
CA GLU A 185 20.90 0.96 -22.60
C GLU A 185 19.84 -0.16 -22.76
N GLU A 186 19.56 -0.58 -24.00
CA GLU A 186 18.59 -1.67 -24.27
C GLU A 186 18.99 -2.98 -23.56
N ASP A 187 20.30 -3.24 -23.47
CA ASP A 187 20.93 -4.35 -22.75
C ASP A 187 20.62 -4.39 -21.23
N GLU A 188 20.37 -3.22 -20.60
CA GLU A 188 19.99 -3.11 -19.18
C GLU A 188 18.50 -3.42 -19.00
N ILE A 189 17.67 -2.93 -19.93
CA ILE A 189 16.21 -3.12 -19.93
C ILE A 189 15.88 -4.61 -20.12
N ASP A 190 16.49 -5.28 -21.10
CA ASP A 190 16.25 -6.71 -21.37
C ASP A 190 16.61 -7.62 -20.19
N ARG A 191 17.60 -7.24 -19.38
CA ARG A 191 17.96 -7.99 -18.15
C ARG A 191 16.98 -7.71 -17.01
N ALA A 192 16.50 -6.48 -16.87
CA ALA A 192 15.46 -6.15 -15.90
C ALA A 192 14.13 -6.86 -16.22
N VAL A 193 13.79 -7.01 -17.51
CA VAL A 193 12.64 -7.82 -17.97
C VAL A 193 12.85 -9.31 -17.64
N GLN A 194 14.00 -9.90 -18.00
CA GLN A 194 14.30 -11.30 -17.65
C GLN A 194 14.23 -11.56 -16.14
N LEU A 195 14.71 -10.62 -15.31
CA LEU A 195 14.57 -10.70 -13.86
C LEU A 195 13.09 -10.67 -13.43
N THR A 196 12.31 -9.76 -14.00
CA THR A 196 10.87 -9.66 -13.69
C THR A 196 10.11 -10.93 -14.07
N ASP A 197 10.37 -11.53 -15.22
CA ASP A 197 9.78 -12.81 -15.64
C ASP A 197 10.22 -13.99 -14.75
N SER A 198 11.46 -13.96 -14.26
CA SER A 198 11.99 -14.93 -13.29
C SER A 198 11.40 -14.77 -11.87
N MET A 199 10.77 -13.63 -11.58
CA MET A 199 10.05 -13.35 -10.32
C MET A 199 8.52 -13.37 -10.48
N ALA A 200 8.00 -13.54 -11.70
CA ALA A 200 6.57 -13.57 -11.98
C ALA A 200 5.85 -14.75 -11.30
N LEU A 201 4.59 -14.52 -10.90
CA LEU A 201 3.70 -15.50 -10.25
C LEU A 201 2.28 -15.40 -10.82
N ASP A 202 1.59 -16.53 -10.98
CA ASP A 202 0.23 -16.61 -11.54
C ASP A 202 -0.85 -15.87 -10.72
N GLY A 203 -0.54 -15.50 -9.47
CA GLY A 203 -1.47 -14.74 -8.62
C GLY A 203 -0.98 -14.51 -7.19
N ILE A 204 -1.70 -13.66 -6.47
CA ILE A 204 -1.32 -13.17 -5.13
C ILE A 204 -1.87 -14.02 -3.96
N SER A 205 -2.46 -15.18 -4.22
CA SER A 205 -3.10 -16.02 -3.20
C SER A 205 -2.12 -16.69 -2.21
N GLY A 206 -0.83 -16.78 -2.56
CA GLY A 206 0.22 -17.28 -1.68
C GLY A 206 0.72 -16.27 -0.65
N PHE A 207 0.42 -14.98 -0.81
CA PHE A 207 0.87 -13.94 0.12
C PHE A 207 0.03 -13.96 1.40
N LYS A 208 0.70 -13.74 2.53
CA LYS A 208 0.09 -13.73 3.86
C LYS A 208 0.54 -12.53 4.69
N ASP A 209 -0.33 -12.10 5.59
CA ASP A 209 0.01 -11.14 6.65
C ASP A 209 0.85 -11.84 7.74
N ARG A 210 2.16 -11.93 7.51
CA ARG A 210 3.13 -12.47 8.48
C ARG A 210 3.17 -11.67 9.78
N TYR A 211 2.81 -10.37 9.75
CA TYR A 211 2.73 -9.56 10.96
C TYR A 211 1.55 -10.00 11.83
N ARG A 212 0.38 -10.25 11.23
CA ARG A 212 -0.76 -10.83 11.94
C ARG A 212 -0.46 -12.23 12.47
N GLU A 213 0.12 -13.13 11.67
CA GLU A 213 0.48 -14.48 12.14
C GLU A 213 1.40 -14.40 13.39
N ALA A 214 2.48 -13.60 13.32
CA ALA A 214 3.38 -13.40 14.47
C ALA A 214 2.72 -12.72 15.68
N LEU A 215 1.70 -11.88 15.45
CA LEU A 215 0.96 -11.20 16.51
C LEU A 215 -0.06 -12.13 17.19
N GLU A 216 -0.67 -13.06 16.45
CA GLU A 216 -1.51 -14.13 17.01
C GLU A 216 -0.66 -15.10 17.84
N ASP A 217 0.50 -15.54 17.33
CA ASP A 217 1.48 -16.36 18.06
C ASP A 217 1.97 -15.67 19.35
N LEU A 218 2.29 -14.36 19.29
CA LEU A 218 2.71 -13.56 20.44
C LEU A 218 1.63 -13.43 21.52
N ILE A 219 0.36 -13.27 21.12
CA ILE A 219 -0.78 -13.20 22.04
C ILE A 219 -1.03 -14.57 22.67
N ALA A 220 -0.98 -15.64 21.88
CA ALA A 220 -1.14 -17.01 22.36
C ALA A 220 -0.07 -17.35 23.43
N ALA A 221 1.22 -17.19 23.10
CA ALA A 221 2.33 -17.47 24.01
C ALA A 221 2.21 -16.70 25.34
N LYS A 222 1.90 -15.40 25.28
CA LYS A 222 1.69 -14.57 26.49
C LYS A 222 0.45 -14.98 27.29
N SER A 223 -0.62 -15.44 26.64
CA SER A 223 -1.83 -15.92 27.32
C SER A 223 -1.63 -17.26 28.04
N GLU A 224 -0.73 -18.11 27.53
CA GLU A 224 -0.39 -19.41 28.09
C GLU A 224 0.81 -19.36 29.06
N GLY A 225 1.43 -18.19 29.26
CA GLY A 225 2.60 -18.01 30.13
C GLY A 225 3.88 -18.65 29.60
N LYS A 226 3.98 -18.87 28.28
CA LYS A 226 5.15 -19.45 27.61
C LYS A 226 6.17 -18.37 27.26
N GLU A 227 7.38 -18.80 26.91
CA GLU A 227 8.38 -17.93 26.29
C GLU A 227 7.85 -17.38 24.96
N LEU A 228 8.32 -16.18 24.57
CA LEU A 228 7.88 -15.57 23.32
C LEU A 228 8.33 -16.44 22.13
N PRO A 229 7.55 -16.53 21.05
CA PRO A 229 8.02 -17.16 19.83
C PRO A 229 9.29 -16.42 19.35
N GLU A 230 10.35 -17.17 19.08
CA GLU A 230 11.53 -16.62 18.43
C GLU A 230 11.14 -16.05 17.05
N PRO A 231 11.78 -14.98 16.57
CA PRO A 231 11.57 -14.53 15.21
C PRO A 231 11.83 -15.70 14.26
N ARG A 232 10.87 -16.01 13.38
CA ARG A 232 11.19 -16.86 12.22
C ARG A 232 12.29 -16.15 11.46
N GLU A 233 13.47 -16.74 11.42
CA GLU A 233 14.52 -16.43 10.46
C GLU A 233 13.87 -16.60 9.06
N GLY A 234 13.47 -15.48 8.47
CA GLY A 234 13.34 -15.41 7.03
C GLY A 234 14.74 -15.54 6.47
N GLU A 235 14.87 -16.21 5.33
CA GLU A 235 16.13 -16.37 4.62
C GLU A 235 16.83 -15.01 4.51
N GLU A 236 18.00 -14.87 5.16
CA GLU A 236 18.74 -13.61 5.18
C GLU A 236 19.32 -13.39 3.79
N GLU A 237 18.55 -12.77 2.90
CA GLU A 237 19.04 -12.24 1.63
C GLU A 237 20.26 -11.35 1.92
N GLU A 238 21.45 -11.83 1.56
CA GLU A 238 22.68 -11.07 1.79
C GLU A 238 22.54 -9.70 1.14
N SER A 239 22.61 -8.63 1.94
CA SER A 239 22.45 -7.25 1.47
C SER A 239 23.62 -6.82 0.58
N GLY A 240 23.54 -7.25 -0.68
CA GLY A 240 24.57 -7.13 -1.69
C GLY A 240 25.01 -5.68 -1.86
N LYS A 241 26.32 -5.44 -1.78
CA LYS A 241 26.90 -4.10 -1.97
C LYS A 241 26.80 -3.71 -3.44
N VAL A 242 25.69 -3.07 -3.80
CA VAL A 242 25.48 -2.50 -5.14
C VAL A 242 26.53 -1.43 -5.40
N MET A 243 27.54 -1.80 -6.20
CA MET A 243 28.52 -0.88 -6.81
C MET A 243 28.58 -1.04 -8.34
N ASP A 244 27.83 -1.98 -8.89
CA ASP A 244 27.60 -2.21 -10.32
C ASP A 244 26.17 -2.77 -10.47
N LEU A 245 25.33 -2.09 -11.27
CA LEU A 245 23.94 -2.48 -11.50
C LEU A 245 23.84 -3.73 -12.39
N MET A 246 24.71 -3.85 -13.40
CA MET A 246 24.68 -4.95 -14.36
C MET A 246 25.24 -6.25 -13.76
N ALA A 247 26.22 -6.14 -12.85
CA ALA A 247 26.64 -7.28 -12.04
C ALA A 247 25.52 -7.76 -11.09
N ALA A 248 24.75 -6.83 -10.49
CA ALA A 248 23.64 -7.16 -9.62
C ALA A 248 22.47 -7.82 -10.38
N LEU A 249 22.04 -7.24 -11.52
CA LEU A 249 20.97 -7.80 -12.35
C LEU A 249 21.29 -9.23 -12.82
N ASN A 250 22.53 -9.49 -13.27
CA ASN A 250 22.96 -10.84 -13.64
C ASN A 250 22.83 -11.81 -12.45
N ALA A 251 23.40 -11.47 -11.30
CA ALA A 251 23.35 -12.33 -10.11
C ALA A 251 21.92 -12.63 -9.65
N SER A 252 21.00 -11.66 -9.76
CA SER A 252 19.59 -11.88 -9.45
C SER A 252 18.89 -12.80 -10.46
N VAL A 253 19.18 -12.70 -11.76
CA VAL A 253 18.63 -13.60 -12.80
C VAL A 253 19.14 -15.03 -12.62
N ASP A 254 20.42 -15.20 -12.32
CA ASP A 254 21.02 -16.52 -12.13
C ASP A 254 20.47 -17.20 -10.86
N ALA A 255 20.41 -16.49 -9.73
CA ALA A 255 19.81 -16.99 -8.48
C ALA A 255 18.30 -17.34 -8.64
N ALA A 256 17.55 -16.54 -9.40
CA ALA A 256 16.15 -16.83 -9.69
C ALA A 256 15.96 -18.12 -10.50
N ARG A 257 16.82 -18.36 -11.51
CA ARG A 257 16.84 -19.63 -12.27
C ARG A 257 17.17 -20.83 -11.38
N GLU A 258 18.19 -20.71 -10.53
CA GLU A 258 18.55 -21.76 -9.56
C GLU A 258 17.37 -22.09 -8.63
N SER A 259 16.66 -21.08 -8.11
CA SER A 259 15.48 -21.26 -7.25
C SER A 259 14.30 -21.99 -7.94
N ARG A 260 14.18 -21.86 -9.27
CA ARG A 260 13.15 -22.53 -10.08
C ARG A 260 13.53 -23.96 -10.48
N GLY A 261 14.78 -24.38 -10.22
CA GLY A 261 15.28 -25.72 -10.56
C GLY A 261 15.55 -25.93 -12.05
N GLU A 262 15.69 -24.86 -12.83
CA GLU A 262 16.09 -24.93 -14.24
C GLU A 262 17.62 -25.04 -14.32
N GLU A 263 18.15 -26.24 -14.57
CA GLU A 263 19.59 -26.45 -14.77
C GLU A 263 20.12 -25.56 -15.92
N ALA A 264 21.26 -24.90 -15.70
CA ALA A 264 21.92 -24.05 -16.68
C ALA A 264 22.55 -24.86 -17.83
N GLY A 265 21.71 -25.31 -18.77
CA GLY A 265 22.10 -26.05 -19.97
C GLY A 265 22.87 -25.19 -20.99
N GLY A 266 24.14 -24.86 -20.69
CA GLY A 266 24.92 -23.87 -21.45
C GLY A 266 26.45 -24.02 -21.42
N GLU A 267 26.95 -25.26 -21.32
CA GLU A 267 28.32 -25.72 -21.66
C GLU A 267 29.52 -24.74 -21.53
N GLY A 268 30.31 -24.89 -20.44
CA GLY A 268 31.79 -24.89 -20.58
C GLY A 268 32.65 -24.04 -19.63
N ALA A 269 33.09 -24.62 -18.49
CA ALA A 269 34.43 -24.40 -17.91
C ALA A 269 34.75 -25.34 -16.71
N THR A 270 35.26 -26.56 -16.95
CA THR A 270 35.74 -27.45 -15.88
C THR A 270 37.16 -27.07 -15.43
N VAL A 271 37.27 -26.19 -14.42
CA VAL A 271 38.57 -25.80 -13.84
C VAL A 271 39.09 -26.89 -12.88
N HIS A 272 39.96 -27.76 -13.39
CA HIS A 272 40.65 -28.76 -12.56
C HIS A 272 41.63 -28.11 -11.55
N GLU A 273 41.54 -28.52 -10.28
CA GLU A 273 42.41 -28.05 -9.20
C GLU A 273 43.88 -28.50 -9.40
N MET A 274 44.76 -27.56 -9.73
CA MET A 274 46.21 -27.81 -9.83
C MET A 274 46.91 -27.59 -8.48
N LYS A 275 47.35 -28.69 -7.85
CA LYS A 275 48.15 -28.67 -6.61
C LYS A 275 49.39 -27.76 -6.71
N PRO A 276 49.67 -26.90 -5.71
CA PRO A 276 50.83 -26.01 -5.75
C PRO A 276 52.15 -26.77 -5.57
N GLY A 277 52.87 -26.95 -6.69
CA GLY A 277 54.18 -27.62 -6.71
C GLY A 277 55.30 -26.79 -6.06
N THR A 278 55.95 -27.34 -5.03
CA THR A 278 57.03 -26.64 -4.31
C THR A 278 58.32 -26.55 -5.12
N ARG A 279 58.85 -25.34 -5.34
CA ARG A 279 60.23 -25.13 -5.86
C ARG A 279 61.06 -24.13 -5.06
N LYS A 280 62.30 -24.55 -4.81
CA LYS A 280 63.30 -23.97 -3.89
C LYS A 280 63.75 -22.54 -4.26
N ARG A 281 64.20 -21.83 -3.22
CA ARG A 281 65.07 -20.64 -3.30
C ARG A 281 66.29 -20.86 -4.22
N ALA A 282 66.61 -19.85 -5.02
CA ALA A 282 67.97 -19.49 -5.43
C ALA A 282 68.26 -18.05 -4.94
N ALA A 283 69.53 -17.62 -4.86
CA ALA A 283 69.88 -16.42 -4.10
C ALA A 283 70.95 -15.51 -4.73
N LYS A 284 70.76 -14.19 -4.48
CA LYS A 284 71.77 -13.14 -4.28
C LYS A 284 72.68 -12.73 -5.47
N LYS A 285 72.57 -11.44 -5.84
CA LYS A 285 73.72 -10.54 -6.06
C LYS A 285 73.37 -9.11 -5.63
N THR A 286 74.37 -8.27 -5.38
CA THR A 286 74.24 -7.04 -4.56
C THR A 286 75.10 -5.88 -5.05
N ALA A 287 74.50 -4.70 -5.30
CA ALA A 287 75.14 -3.38 -5.47
C ALA A 287 74.05 -2.28 -5.51
N LYS A 288 74.26 -1.00 -5.15
CA LYS A 288 75.24 -0.36 -4.25
C LYS A 288 74.67 1.01 -3.77
N LYS A 289 74.98 1.36 -2.51
CA LYS A 289 74.54 2.52 -1.68
C LYS A 289 75.06 3.91 -2.11
N THR A 290 74.20 4.94 -2.05
CA THR A 290 74.43 6.38 -1.66
C THR A 290 73.05 7.08 -1.54
N THR A 291 72.56 7.61 -0.39
CA THR A 291 72.79 8.94 0.25
C THR A 291 72.48 10.16 -0.64
N LYS A 292 71.80 11.24 -0.19
CA LYS A 292 71.56 11.78 1.18
C LYS A 292 70.28 12.68 1.24
N ALA A 293 69.96 13.22 2.43
CA ALA A 293 68.93 14.24 2.74
C ALA A 293 69.24 15.64 2.13
N ASP A 294 68.53 16.76 2.34
CA ASP A 294 67.59 17.26 3.39
C ASP A 294 66.85 18.54 2.85
N SER A 295 65.88 19.27 3.45
CA SER A 295 65.14 19.23 4.74
C SER A 295 63.84 20.09 4.69
N GLY A 296 62.92 19.92 5.65
CA GLY A 296 61.92 20.94 6.08
C GLY A 296 60.61 21.12 5.27
N LYS A 297 59.58 21.84 5.75
CA LYS A 297 59.35 22.47 7.09
C LYS A 297 57.84 22.76 7.35
N LYS A 298 57.27 22.22 8.44
CA LYS A 298 55.96 22.62 9.04
C LYS A 298 56.12 24.00 9.76
N PRO A 299 55.07 24.79 10.09
CA PRO A 299 53.93 24.36 10.93
C PRO A 299 52.56 25.02 10.62
N ALA A 300 51.56 24.74 11.46
CA ALA A 300 50.22 25.34 11.42
C ALA A 300 49.94 26.28 12.63
N LYS A 301 49.00 27.22 12.45
CA LYS A 301 48.18 27.89 13.49
C LYS A 301 46.75 27.90 12.94
N LYS A 302 45.67 27.48 13.62
CA LYS A 302 45.22 27.58 15.03
C LYS A 302 44.73 28.99 15.39
N ALA A 303 43.43 29.24 15.22
CA ALA A 303 42.71 30.42 15.71
C ALA A 303 41.22 30.11 15.99
N ALA A 304 40.80 30.30 17.24
CA ALA A 304 39.42 30.31 17.77
C ALA A 304 39.51 30.72 19.26
N PRO A 305 38.43 31.08 19.98
CA PRO A 305 37.06 31.46 19.56
C PRO A 305 36.66 32.86 20.10
N ARG A 306 35.39 33.30 19.94
CA ARG A 306 34.63 33.95 21.04
C ARG A 306 33.11 34.06 20.82
N LYS A 307 32.38 34.15 21.94
CA LYS A 307 30.91 34.28 22.06
C LYS A 307 30.44 35.74 22.00
N ARG A 308 29.16 35.97 21.68
CA ARG A 308 28.09 36.60 22.54
C ARG A 308 26.84 36.92 21.69
N THR A 309 25.70 36.25 21.90
CA THR A 309 24.58 36.57 22.84
C THR A 309 23.79 37.85 22.53
N ALA A 310 22.57 37.65 22.02
CA ALA A 310 21.31 38.38 22.27
C ALA A 310 21.30 39.92 22.38
N SER A 311 20.43 40.52 21.57
CA SER A 311 19.31 41.35 22.06
C SER A 311 18.04 40.98 21.28
#